data_AF-A0A536U5L0-F1
#
_entry.id   AF-A0A536U5L0-F1
#
_cell.length_a   1.000
_cell.length_b   1.000
_cell.length_c   1.000
_cell.angle_alpha   90.00
_cell.angle_beta   90.00
_cell.angle_gamma   90.00
#
_symmetry.space_group_name_H-M   'P 1'
#
loop_
_entity.id
_entity.type
_entity.pdbx_description
1 polymer ?
#
loop_
_entity_poly.entity_id
_entity_poly.type
_entity_poly.pdbx_seq_one_letter_code
_entity_poly.pdbx_strand_id
1 'polypeptide(L)'
;MIPPPLPQSLKTTPRLDRWVCFNADRTVTVFSGKVELGQGIETAIAQIAADELDVALERLSLVAGDTTRSPDEWYTAGSQSIEIGGASIRLACAEVRSLFLEAAARELEVDVAELRVRDGTIEIAGTDLRTSYWDLAPRLSLARDATGAAAVKTPAQHWLVGKSAPRRDLRSKITGAAYVHDLELPGMVF
;
A
#
# COMPACT_ATOMS: atom_id res chain seq x y z
N MET A 1 2.65 -0.05 -26.19
CA MET A 1 2.30 1.18 -25.44
C MET A 1 3.41 1.39 -24.43
N ILE A 2 4.09 2.53 -24.41
CA ILE A 2 5.16 2.79 -23.43
C ILE A 2 4.47 3.03 -22.07
N PRO A 3 4.84 2.32 -21.00
CA PRO A 3 4.27 2.57 -19.68
C PRO A 3 4.55 4.02 -19.27
N PRO A 4 3.61 4.69 -18.58
CA PRO A 4 3.83 6.05 -18.11
C PRO A 4 5.10 6.08 -17.22
N PRO A 5 5.85 7.19 -17.23
CA PRO A 5 7.07 7.27 -16.43
C PRO A 5 6.72 7.05 -14.95
N LEU A 6 7.57 6.30 -14.25
CA LEU A 6 7.41 6.07 -12.82
C LEU A 6 7.28 7.40 -12.06
N PRO A 7 6.39 7.51 -11.06
CA PRO A 7 6.33 8.67 -10.18
C PRO A 7 7.65 8.86 -9.44
N GLN A 8 7.93 10.10 -9.03
CA GLN A 8 9.25 10.44 -8.49
C GLN A 8 9.66 9.59 -7.27
N SER A 9 8.75 9.35 -6.31
CA SER A 9 9.09 8.54 -5.13
C SER A 9 9.45 7.10 -5.52
N LEU A 10 8.71 6.49 -6.45
CA LEU A 10 9.01 5.13 -6.94
C LEU A 10 10.27 5.08 -7.81
N LYS A 11 10.66 6.18 -8.47
CA LYS A 11 11.99 6.28 -9.12
C LYS A 11 13.13 6.31 -8.11
N THR A 12 12.97 7.08 -7.03
CA THR A 12 13.98 7.23 -5.98
C THR A 12 14.12 5.94 -5.17
N THR A 13 13.01 5.30 -4.83
CA THR A 13 12.97 4.03 -4.10
C THR A 13 12.24 2.97 -4.93
N PRO A 14 12.89 2.33 -5.92
CA PRO A 14 12.22 1.40 -6.84
C PRO A 14 11.89 0.04 -6.23
N ARG A 15 12.58 -0.33 -5.15
CA ARG A 15 12.47 -1.62 -4.48
C ARG A 15 11.07 -1.89 -3.91
N LEU A 16 10.35 -2.88 -4.44
CA LEU A 16 8.97 -3.19 -4.03
C LEU A 16 8.83 -3.57 -2.55
N ASP A 17 9.82 -4.26 -1.99
CA ASP A 17 9.90 -4.60 -0.57
C ASP A 17 10.07 -3.39 0.37
N ARG A 18 10.28 -2.19 -0.17
CA ARG A 18 10.23 -0.93 0.58
C ARG A 18 8.86 -0.27 0.61
N TRP A 19 7.88 -0.81 -0.12
CA TRP A 19 6.52 -0.24 -0.20
C TRP A 19 5.48 -1.14 0.45
N VAL A 20 5.63 -2.46 0.34
CA VAL A 20 4.65 -3.43 0.81
C VAL A 20 5.34 -4.67 1.39
N CYS A 21 4.82 -5.16 2.51
CA CYS A 21 5.21 -6.43 3.12
C CYS A 21 3.95 -7.24 3.49
N PHE A 22 3.98 -8.55 3.26
CA PHE A 22 2.94 -9.48 3.69
C PHE A 22 3.39 -10.21 4.96
N ASN A 23 2.63 -10.08 6.03
CA ASN A 23 3.00 -10.58 7.35
C ASN A 23 2.43 -12.00 7.59
N ALA A 24 3.11 -12.78 8.44
CA ALA A 24 2.69 -14.17 8.73
C ALA A 24 1.31 -14.28 9.40
N ASP A 25 0.82 -13.21 10.05
CA ASP A 25 -0.48 -13.12 10.69
C ASP A 25 -1.64 -12.77 9.73
N ARG A 26 -1.40 -12.86 8.43
CA ARG A 26 -2.36 -12.52 7.37
C ARG A 26 -2.76 -11.04 7.33
N THR A 27 -1.86 -10.16 7.75
CA THR A 27 -1.93 -8.72 7.54
C THR A 27 -0.95 -8.27 6.45
N VAL A 28 -1.08 -7.01 6.04
CA VAL A 28 -0.19 -6.36 5.09
C VAL A 28 0.32 -5.06 5.72
N THR A 29 1.63 -4.83 5.66
CA THR A 29 2.22 -3.55 6.04
C THR A 29 2.55 -2.75 4.79
N VAL A 30 2.01 -1.55 4.73
CA VAL A 30 2.32 -0.55 3.71
C VAL A 30 3.29 0.46 4.32
N PHE A 31 4.24 0.92 3.52
CA PHE A 31 5.25 1.88 3.94
C PHE A 31 5.11 3.17 3.15
N SER A 32 5.19 4.30 3.83
CA SER A 32 5.24 5.62 3.19
C SER A 32 6.24 6.52 3.90
N GLY A 33 6.96 7.32 3.13
CA GLY A 33 7.80 8.41 3.63
C GLY A 33 6.99 9.69 3.91
N LYS A 34 5.74 9.77 3.47
CA LYS A 34 4.87 10.93 3.75
C LYS A 34 4.43 10.95 5.22
N VAL A 35 4.20 12.16 5.73
CA VAL A 35 3.88 12.42 7.14
C VAL A 35 2.51 13.07 7.26
N GLU A 36 1.75 12.60 8.23
CA GLU A 36 0.36 12.99 8.48
C GLU A 36 0.28 14.25 9.35
N LEU A 37 -0.11 15.37 8.74
CA LEU A 37 -0.14 16.69 9.38
C LEU A 37 -1.56 17.21 9.66
N GLY A 38 -2.59 16.39 9.42
CA GLY A 38 -4.00 16.70 9.62
C GLY A 38 -4.87 16.42 8.39
N GLN A 39 -4.26 16.17 7.23
CA GLN A 39 -4.94 16.01 5.94
C GLN A 39 -5.59 14.63 5.73
N GLY A 40 -5.22 13.60 6.49
CA GLY A 40 -5.76 12.24 6.33
C GLY A 40 -5.08 11.39 5.25
N ILE A 41 -3.82 11.68 4.89
CA ILE A 41 -3.06 10.91 3.89
C ILE A 41 -2.82 9.47 4.30
N GLU A 42 -2.70 9.15 5.58
CA GLU A 42 -2.46 7.76 6.00
C GLU A 42 -3.63 6.87 5.61
N THR A 43 -4.84 7.40 5.82
CA THR A 43 -6.08 6.71 5.45
C THR A 43 -6.17 6.62 3.94
N ALA A 44 -5.92 7.71 3.21
CA ALA A 44 -5.97 7.71 1.75
C ALA A 44 -4.96 6.74 1.11
N ILE A 45 -3.71 6.70 1.59
CA ILE A 45 -2.67 5.75 1.12
C ILE A 45 -3.10 4.32 1.40
N ALA A 46 -3.62 4.04 2.60
CA ALA A 46 -4.12 2.71 2.95
C ALA A 46 -5.31 2.30 2.07
N GLN A 47 -6.22 3.23 1.72
CA GLN A 47 -7.32 2.95 0.79
C GLN A 47 -6.83 2.60 -0.61
N ILE A 48 -5.83 3.33 -1.13
CA ILE A 48 -5.22 3.05 -2.44
C ILE A 48 -4.59 1.64 -2.44
N ALA A 49 -3.84 1.30 -1.39
CA ALA A 49 -3.24 -0.01 -1.26
C ALA A 49 -4.28 -1.13 -1.10
N ALA A 50 -5.35 -0.90 -0.34
CA ALA A 50 -6.46 -1.85 -0.18
C ALA A 50 -7.15 -2.15 -1.52
N ASP A 51 -7.47 -1.11 -2.26
CA ASP A 51 -8.09 -1.24 -3.58
C ASP A 51 -7.14 -1.97 -4.54
N GLU A 52 -5.88 -1.57 -4.65
CA GLU A 52 -4.96 -2.25 -5.56
C GLU A 52 -4.68 -3.69 -5.12
N LEU A 53 -4.52 -3.99 -3.84
CA LEU A 53 -4.21 -5.36 -3.40
C LEU A 53 -5.45 -6.27 -3.27
N ASP A 54 -6.67 -5.76 -3.34
CA ASP A 54 -7.90 -6.50 -2.98
C ASP A 54 -7.83 -7.08 -1.56
N VAL A 55 -7.46 -6.23 -0.59
CA VAL A 55 -7.34 -6.61 0.83
C VAL A 55 -8.18 -5.64 1.65
N ALA A 56 -8.94 -6.15 2.63
CA ALA A 56 -9.72 -5.32 3.54
C ALA A 56 -8.83 -4.30 4.26
N LEU A 57 -9.35 -3.08 4.47
CA LEU A 57 -8.58 -1.98 5.08
C LEU A 57 -8.09 -2.33 6.49
N GLU A 58 -8.84 -3.17 7.20
CA GLU A 58 -8.56 -3.64 8.56
C GLU A 58 -7.33 -4.57 8.62
N ARG A 59 -6.98 -5.22 7.50
CA ARG A 59 -5.76 -6.04 7.40
C ARG A 59 -4.53 -5.22 7.07
N LEU A 60 -4.69 -3.94 6.72
CA LEU A 60 -3.58 -3.06 6.42
C LEU A 60 -3.11 -2.33 7.67
N SER A 61 -1.80 -2.32 7.85
CA SER A 61 -1.07 -1.41 8.73
C SER A 61 -0.25 -0.46 7.87
N LEU A 62 -0.05 0.77 8.34
CA LEU A 62 0.80 1.75 7.68
C LEU A 62 1.95 2.11 8.60
N VAL A 63 3.16 2.09 8.05
CA VAL A 63 4.36 2.66 8.67
C VAL A 63 4.71 3.91 7.89
N ALA A 64 4.52 5.08 8.52
CA ALA A 64 4.71 6.38 7.91
C ALA A 64 5.88 7.13 8.58
N GLY A 65 6.75 7.76 7.78
CA GLY A 65 7.81 8.63 8.28
C GLY A 65 8.96 7.95 9.05
N ASP A 66 9.05 6.62 9.03
CA ASP A 66 10.18 5.87 9.60
C ASP A 66 11.33 5.80 8.60
N THR A 67 12.35 6.63 8.77
CA THR A 67 13.48 6.74 7.82
C THR A 67 14.33 5.47 7.70
N THR A 68 14.16 4.48 8.58
CA THR A 68 14.87 3.20 8.49
C THR A 68 14.13 2.16 7.65
N ARG A 69 12.81 2.32 7.51
CA ARG A 69 11.91 1.32 6.92
C ARG A 69 11.16 1.84 5.69
N SER A 70 10.73 3.09 5.73
CA SER A 70 9.91 3.73 4.70
C SER A 70 10.72 4.22 3.51
N PRO A 71 10.10 4.32 2.31
CA PRO A 71 10.74 4.88 1.13
C PRO A 71 11.05 6.37 1.33
N ASP A 72 12.10 6.86 0.68
CA ASP A 72 12.36 8.29 0.63
C ASP A 72 11.38 8.95 -0.35
N GLU A 73 10.36 9.59 0.23
CA GLU A 73 9.33 10.34 -0.49
C GLU A 73 9.49 11.86 -0.35
N TRP A 74 10.61 12.34 0.19
CA TRP A 74 10.83 13.75 0.48
C TRP A 74 9.74 14.36 1.40
N TYR A 75 9.52 15.67 1.36
CA TYR A 75 8.63 16.36 2.29
C TYR A 75 7.15 16.11 1.99
N THR A 76 6.31 16.39 2.98
CA THR A 76 4.86 16.53 2.81
C THR A 76 4.55 18.00 2.56
N ALA A 77 4.55 18.42 1.29
CA ALA A 77 4.22 19.78 0.87
C ALA A 77 3.73 19.80 -0.60
N GLY A 78 3.23 20.96 -1.06
CA GLY A 78 2.88 21.18 -2.46
C GLY A 78 1.77 20.28 -3.01
N SER A 79 0.93 19.70 -2.14
CA SER A 79 -0.11 18.71 -2.52
C SER A 79 0.43 17.42 -3.16
N GLN A 80 1.73 17.14 -2.99
CA GLN A 80 2.40 16.03 -3.66
C GLN A 80 2.17 14.66 -2.99
N SER A 81 1.56 14.60 -1.80
CA SER A 81 1.42 13.34 -1.06
C SER A 81 0.60 12.30 -1.80
N ILE A 82 -0.56 12.68 -2.36
CA ILE A 82 -1.38 11.77 -3.18
C ILE A 82 -0.93 11.77 -4.64
N GLU A 83 -0.58 12.94 -5.18
CA GLU A 83 -0.13 13.07 -6.58
C GLU A 83 1.09 12.19 -6.88
N ILE A 84 2.09 12.17 -6.00
CA ILE A 84 3.33 11.42 -6.20
C ILE A 84 3.34 10.15 -5.34
N GLY A 85 3.11 10.28 -4.02
CA GLY A 85 3.19 9.15 -3.09
C GLY A 85 2.05 8.15 -3.29
N GLY A 86 0.82 8.65 -3.39
CA GLY A 86 -0.35 7.84 -3.73
C GLY A 86 -0.19 7.13 -5.08
N ALA A 87 0.30 7.83 -6.12
CA ALA A 87 0.60 7.20 -7.41
C ALA A 87 1.70 6.12 -7.32
N SER A 88 2.73 6.34 -6.48
CA SER A 88 3.82 5.39 -6.26
C SER A 88 3.32 4.10 -5.60
N ILE A 89 2.57 4.24 -4.50
CA ILE A 89 1.95 3.11 -3.80
C ILE A 89 1.02 2.34 -4.73
N ARG A 90 0.22 3.05 -5.53
CA ARG A 90 -0.71 2.43 -6.47
C ARG A 90 0.01 1.53 -7.48
N LEU A 91 1.09 2.03 -8.09
CA LEU A 91 1.89 1.27 -9.05
C LEU A 91 2.64 0.10 -8.38
N ALA A 92 3.27 0.35 -7.23
CA ALA A 92 3.96 -0.70 -6.48
C ALA A 92 2.99 -1.84 -6.09
N CYS A 93 1.81 -1.51 -5.59
CA CYS A 93 0.78 -2.49 -5.23
C CYS A 93 0.24 -3.24 -6.46
N ALA A 94 0.03 -2.56 -7.60
CA ALA A 94 -0.40 -3.20 -8.84
C ALA A 94 0.63 -4.21 -9.34
N GLU A 95 1.91 -3.87 -9.25
CA GLU A 95 3.00 -4.76 -9.66
C GLU A 95 3.17 -5.94 -8.72
N VAL A 96 3.11 -5.69 -7.41
CA VAL A 96 3.05 -6.75 -6.39
C VAL A 96 1.88 -7.71 -6.69
N ARG A 97 0.66 -7.19 -6.89
CA ARG A 97 -0.50 -8.02 -7.24
C ARG A 97 -0.25 -8.87 -8.49
N SER A 98 0.32 -8.30 -9.55
CA SER A 98 0.65 -9.03 -10.78
C SER A 98 1.59 -10.20 -10.51
N LEU A 99 2.68 -9.97 -9.76
CA LEU A 99 3.66 -11.01 -9.41
C LEU A 99 3.03 -12.16 -8.62
N PHE A 100 2.12 -11.86 -7.70
CA PHE A 100 1.41 -12.86 -6.93
C PHE A 100 0.38 -13.63 -7.77
N LEU A 101 -0.34 -12.97 -8.68
CA LEU A 101 -1.24 -13.63 -9.62
C LEU A 101 -0.50 -14.58 -10.56
N GLU A 102 0.67 -14.16 -11.08
CA GLU A 102 1.53 -15.03 -11.89
C GLU A 102 2.07 -16.22 -11.10
N ALA A 103 2.43 -16.02 -9.82
CA ALA A 103 2.86 -17.11 -8.96
C ALA A 103 1.72 -18.10 -8.66
N ALA A 104 0.52 -17.59 -8.38
CA ALA A 104 -0.67 -18.39 -8.17
C ALA A 104 -1.07 -19.18 -9.41
N ALA A 105 -0.99 -18.57 -10.60
CA ALA A 105 -1.28 -19.24 -11.88
C ALA A 105 -0.36 -20.44 -12.12
N ARG A 106 0.94 -20.29 -11.79
CA ARG A 106 1.90 -21.40 -11.85
C ARG A 106 1.61 -22.48 -10.81
N GLU A 107 1.25 -22.10 -9.58
CA GLU A 107 0.95 -23.05 -8.49
C GLU A 107 -0.33 -23.86 -8.75
N LEU A 108 -1.34 -23.23 -9.34
CA LEU A 108 -2.66 -23.81 -9.58
C LEU A 108 -2.80 -24.37 -11.01
N GLU A 109 -1.77 -24.24 -11.86
CA GLU A 109 -1.74 -24.68 -13.26
C GLU A 109 -2.88 -24.10 -14.12
N VAL A 110 -3.15 -22.80 -14.01
CA VAL A 110 -4.21 -22.08 -14.76
C VAL A 110 -3.73 -20.79 -15.41
N ASP A 111 -4.56 -20.18 -16.24
CA ASP A 111 -4.29 -18.84 -16.79
C ASP A 111 -4.50 -17.74 -15.71
N VAL A 112 -3.61 -16.75 -15.69
CA VAL A 112 -3.73 -15.56 -14.82
C VAL A 112 -5.08 -14.85 -14.99
N ALA A 113 -5.63 -14.84 -16.21
CA ALA A 113 -6.90 -14.21 -16.53
C ALA A 113 -8.10 -14.86 -15.82
N GLU A 114 -7.98 -16.10 -15.36
CA GLU A 114 -9.01 -16.83 -14.62
C GLU A 114 -8.99 -16.51 -13.10
N LEU A 115 -7.86 -16.01 -12.60
CA LEU A 115 -7.67 -15.74 -11.18
C LEU A 115 -8.31 -14.41 -10.75
N ARG A 116 -8.86 -14.41 -9.55
CA ARG A 116 -9.37 -13.21 -8.87
C ARG A 116 -8.82 -13.16 -7.46
N VAL A 117 -8.56 -11.95 -6.98
CA VAL A 117 -8.19 -11.73 -5.58
C VAL A 117 -9.43 -11.28 -4.80
N ARG A 118 -9.66 -11.89 -3.65
CA ARG A 118 -10.69 -11.50 -2.68
C ARG A 118 -10.13 -11.55 -1.27
N ASP A 119 -10.00 -10.38 -0.66
CA ASP A 119 -9.43 -10.20 0.68
C ASP A 119 -8.08 -10.93 0.86
N GLY A 120 -7.21 -10.80 -0.15
CA GLY A 120 -5.89 -11.45 -0.25
C GLY A 120 -5.89 -12.95 -0.57
N THR A 121 -7.06 -13.59 -0.69
CA THR A 121 -7.20 -14.95 -1.23
C THR A 121 -7.21 -14.88 -2.75
N ILE A 122 -6.42 -15.72 -3.42
CA ILE A 122 -6.36 -15.81 -4.88
C ILE A 122 -7.10 -17.08 -5.29
N GLU A 123 -8.20 -16.94 -6.03
CA GLU A 123 -9.13 -18.03 -6.34
C GLU A 123 -9.63 -17.99 -7.78
N ILE A 124 -10.16 -19.13 -8.26
CA ILE A 124 -10.81 -19.27 -9.56
C ILE A 124 -12.32 -19.44 -9.34
N ALA A 125 -13.14 -18.64 -10.02
CA ALA A 125 -14.59 -18.71 -9.88
C ALA A 125 -15.14 -20.08 -10.32
N GLY A 126 -15.96 -20.70 -9.49
CA GLY A 126 -16.62 -21.97 -9.79
C GLY A 126 -15.78 -23.21 -9.46
N THR A 127 -14.64 -23.07 -8.80
CA THR A 127 -13.80 -24.17 -8.31
C THR A 127 -13.42 -23.98 -6.84
N ASP A 128 -12.87 -25.01 -6.22
CA ASP A 128 -12.28 -24.94 -4.87
C ASP A 128 -10.77 -24.61 -4.89
N LEU A 129 -10.18 -24.39 -6.08
CA LEU A 129 -8.76 -24.07 -6.23
C LEU A 129 -8.48 -22.65 -5.75
N ARG A 130 -7.61 -22.54 -4.74
CA ARG A 130 -7.22 -21.27 -4.14
C ARG A 130 -5.84 -21.34 -3.51
N THR A 131 -5.21 -20.18 -3.42
CA THR A 131 -4.01 -19.88 -2.63
C THR A 131 -4.20 -18.49 -2.01
N SER A 132 -3.16 -17.89 -1.43
CA SER A 132 -3.25 -16.53 -0.93
C SER A 132 -1.92 -15.79 -1.05
N TYR A 133 -1.93 -14.47 -0.89
CA TYR A 133 -0.70 -13.72 -0.77
C TYR A 133 0.22 -14.27 0.31
N TRP A 134 -0.35 -14.68 1.45
CA TRP A 134 0.44 -15.14 2.60
C TRP A 134 1.01 -16.54 2.41
N ASP A 135 0.34 -17.42 1.66
CA ASP A 135 0.86 -18.75 1.33
C ASP A 135 1.99 -18.68 0.28
N LEU A 136 1.96 -17.65 -0.56
CA LEU A 136 2.97 -17.40 -1.61
C LEU A 136 4.15 -16.53 -1.12
N ALA A 137 3.93 -15.62 -0.18
CA ALA A 137 4.92 -14.63 0.26
C ALA A 137 6.27 -15.22 0.69
N PRO A 138 6.35 -16.37 1.41
CA PRO A 138 7.64 -16.98 1.76
C PRO A 138 8.47 -17.44 0.56
N ARG A 139 7.84 -17.64 -0.60
CA ARG A 139 8.45 -18.17 -1.83
C ARG A 139 8.56 -17.12 -2.94
N LEU A 140 7.90 -15.97 -2.79
CA LEU A 140 7.92 -14.87 -3.77
C LEU A 140 8.68 -13.67 -3.22
N SER A 141 9.93 -13.50 -3.68
CA SER A 141 10.75 -12.37 -3.26
C SER A 141 10.30 -11.06 -3.91
N LEU A 142 9.88 -10.09 -3.09
CA LEU A 142 9.65 -8.69 -3.48
C LEU A 142 10.94 -7.86 -3.49
N ALA A 143 12.10 -8.49 -3.28
CA ALA A 143 13.41 -7.88 -3.37
C ALA A 143 13.80 -7.57 -4.83
N ARG A 144 12.99 -6.77 -5.53
CA ARG A 144 13.16 -6.39 -6.94
C ARG A 144 12.60 -4.99 -7.17
N ASP A 145 13.06 -4.37 -8.24
CA ASP A 145 12.66 -3.02 -8.61
C ASP A 145 11.32 -3.03 -9.35
N ALA A 146 10.51 -2.01 -9.11
CA ALA A 146 9.28 -1.75 -9.84
C ALA A 146 9.60 -1.36 -11.29
N THR A 147 8.91 -1.99 -12.22
CA THR A 147 8.99 -1.72 -13.65
C THR A 147 7.93 -0.71 -14.09
N GLY A 148 6.81 -0.62 -13.36
CA GLY A 148 5.64 0.18 -13.76
C GLY A 148 4.86 -0.42 -14.94
N ALA A 149 5.14 -1.66 -15.31
CA ALA A 149 4.47 -2.34 -16.42
C ALA A 149 3.09 -2.90 -16.04
N ALA A 150 2.85 -3.14 -14.74
CA ALA A 150 1.59 -3.71 -14.27
C ALA A 150 0.43 -2.71 -14.43
N ALA A 151 -0.70 -3.23 -14.91
CA ALA A 151 -1.92 -2.44 -15.02
C ALA A 151 -2.47 -2.11 -13.63
N VAL A 152 -2.56 -0.82 -13.32
CA VAL A 152 -3.29 -0.31 -12.16
C VAL A 152 -4.80 -0.50 -12.34
N LYS A 153 -5.55 -0.59 -11.24
CA LYS A 153 -7.00 -0.66 -11.32
C LYS A 153 -7.58 0.63 -11.84
N THR A 154 -8.62 0.53 -12.65
CA THR A 154 -9.39 1.70 -13.11
C THR A 154 -10.29 2.22 -11.98
N PRO A 155 -10.72 3.50 -12.03
CA PRO A 155 -11.65 4.04 -11.05
C PRO A 155 -12.94 3.21 -10.87
N ALA A 156 -13.41 2.52 -11.91
CA ALA A 156 -14.59 1.66 -11.83
C ALA A 156 -14.35 0.37 -11.01
N GLN A 157 -13.09 -0.01 -10.80
CA GLN A 157 -12.70 -1.17 -10.00
C GLN A 157 -12.39 -0.81 -8.55
N HIS A 158 -12.36 0.49 -8.21
CA HIS A 158 -12.17 0.95 -6.84
C HIS A 158 -13.41 0.66 -6.01
N TRP A 159 -13.25 -0.03 -4.89
CA TRP A 159 -14.34 -0.31 -3.96
C TRP A 159 -14.22 0.53 -2.69
N LEU A 160 -13.06 1.10 -2.40
CA LEU A 160 -12.81 1.89 -1.19
C LEU A 160 -12.36 3.33 -1.47
N VAL A 161 -11.49 3.57 -2.46
CA VAL A 161 -11.02 4.91 -2.82
C VAL A 161 -12.21 5.81 -3.18
N GLY A 162 -12.23 7.01 -2.60
CA GLY A 162 -13.33 7.98 -2.79
C GLY A 162 -14.54 7.75 -1.87
N LYS A 163 -14.54 6.71 -1.03
CA LYS A 163 -15.54 6.50 0.02
C LYS A 163 -15.02 7.00 1.36
N SER A 164 -15.96 7.45 2.20
CA SER A 164 -15.66 7.83 3.58
C SER A 164 -15.22 6.60 4.38
N ALA A 165 -14.07 6.70 5.04
CA ALA A 165 -13.53 5.70 5.95
C ALA A 165 -13.09 6.38 7.25
N PRO A 166 -13.23 5.73 8.42
CA PRO A 166 -12.71 6.27 9.68
C PRO A 166 -11.22 6.57 9.58
N ARG A 167 -10.83 7.79 9.96
CA ARG A 167 -9.42 8.20 9.95
C ARG A 167 -8.64 7.47 11.03
N ARG A 168 -7.58 6.78 10.59
CA ARG A 168 -6.70 5.98 11.45
C ARG A 168 -5.92 6.84 12.45
N ASP A 169 -5.52 8.03 12.02
CA ASP A 169 -4.73 8.99 12.79
C ASP A 169 -5.59 9.90 13.69
N LEU A 170 -6.88 10.06 13.37
CA LEU A 170 -7.69 11.12 13.99
C LEU A 170 -7.87 10.94 15.48
N ARG A 171 -8.08 9.71 15.96
CA ARG A 171 -8.30 9.45 17.39
C ARG A 171 -7.11 9.86 18.24
N SER A 172 -5.90 9.43 17.87
CA SER A 172 -4.69 9.83 18.59
C SER A 172 -4.47 11.34 18.53
N LYS A 173 -4.86 11.98 17.41
CA LYS A 173 -4.73 13.42 17.24
C LYS A 173 -5.69 14.28 18.06
N ILE A 174 -6.82 13.74 18.49
CA ILE A 174 -7.80 14.49 19.31
C ILE A 174 -7.70 14.18 20.80
N THR A 175 -7.03 13.08 21.18
CA THR A 175 -6.96 12.63 22.59
C THR A 175 -5.56 12.70 23.22
N GLY A 176 -4.54 13.20 22.51
CA GLY A 176 -3.17 13.27 23.02
C GLY A 176 -2.39 14.46 22.44
N ALA A 177 -1.09 14.55 22.75
CA ALA A 177 -0.19 15.55 22.17
C ALA A 177 0.10 15.21 20.69
N ALA A 178 -0.86 15.57 19.85
CA ALA A 178 -0.95 15.23 18.45
C ALA A 178 0.01 16.04 17.59
N TYR A 179 0.25 17.26 18.03
CA TYR A 179 1.07 18.22 17.36
C TYR A 179 2.24 18.64 18.25
N VAL A 180 3.32 19.10 17.62
CA VAL A 180 4.51 19.58 18.33
C VAL A 180 4.17 20.71 19.31
N HIS A 181 3.13 21.52 19.01
CA HIS A 181 2.67 22.58 19.91
C HIS A 181 1.90 22.08 21.14
N ASP A 182 1.45 20.82 21.15
CA ASP A 182 0.82 20.18 22.30
C ASP A 182 1.86 19.52 23.24
N LEU A 183 3.14 19.52 22.87
CA LEU A 183 4.20 18.92 23.67
C LEU A 183 4.53 19.83 24.86
N GLU A 184 4.23 19.36 26.06
CA GLU A 184 4.76 19.94 27.30
C GLU A 184 6.06 19.25 27.69
N LEU A 185 7.16 19.99 27.66
CA LEU A 185 8.47 19.50 28.08
C LEU A 185 8.76 19.91 29.54
N PRO A 186 9.50 19.10 30.31
CA PRO A 186 9.90 19.48 31.67
C PRO A 186 10.62 20.84 31.69
N GLY A 187 10.07 21.79 32.45
CA GLY A 187 10.64 23.14 32.58
C GLY A 187 10.24 24.14 31.50
N MET A 188 9.25 23.82 30.64
CA MET A 188 8.71 24.78 29.68
C MET A 188 8.06 25.97 30.42
N VAL A 189 8.48 27.19 30.08
CA VAL A 189 7.87 28.43 30.59
C VAL A 189 6.80 28.89 29.62
N PHE A 190 5.58 29.11 30.13
CA PHE A 190 4.39 29.50 29.36
C PHE A 190 4.21 31.03 29.35
#